data_AF-A0A922CS30-F1
#
_entry.id   AF-A0A922CS30-F1
#
_cell.length_a   1.000
_cell.length_b   1.000
_cell.length_c   1.000
_cell.angle_alpha   90.00
_cell.angle_beta   90.00
_cell.angle_gamma   90.00
#
_symmetry.space_group_name_H-M   'P 1'
#
loop_
_entity.id
_entity.type
_entity.pdbx_description
1 polymer ?
#
loop_
_entity_poly.entity_id
_entity_poly.type
_entity_poly.pdbx_seq_one_letter_code
_entity_poly.pdbx_strand_id
1 'polypeptide(L)'
;MNSKIVVFICMVGVATASVVARVDPLPQYSYGYDVQDALTGDYKGHQEQRNGDLVTGSYTVVDPDGTRRIVDYAADPLNGFNAVVRREPLVVAAPARVVAPAPVVAPAPLIARTPVVAPAPLLAPRFPAPVFY
;
A
#
# COMPACT_ATOMS: atom_id res chain seq x y z
N MET A 1 63.92 -62.44 -27.78
CA MET A 1 62.82 -61.92 -26.94
C MET A 1 62.32 -60.66 -27.63
N ASN A 2 61.17 -60.73 -28.29
CA ASN A 2 60.73 -59.68 -29.22
C ASN A 2 59.45 -59.07 -28.64
N SER A 3 59.58 -58.08 -27.76
CA SER A 3 58.41 -57.43 -27.16
C SER A 3 57.91 -56.34 -28.09
N LYS A 4 56.68 -56.48 -28.60
CA LYS A 4 56.00 -55.45 -29.39
C LYS A 4 55.12 -54.63 -28.43
N ILE A 5 55.50 -53.38 -28.19
CA ILE A 5 54.70 -52.45 -27.38
C ILE A 5 53.59 -51.89 -28.28
N VAL A 6 52.34 -52.09 -27.88
CA VAL A 6 51.16 -51.51 -28.54
C VAL A 6 50.60 -50.45 -27.60
N VAL A 7 50.66 -49.19 -28.03
CA VAL A 7 50.09 -48.06 -27.29
C VAL A 7 48.69 -47.79 -27.82
N PHE A 8 47.69 -47.95 -26.95
CA PHE A 8 46.29 -47.63 -27.27
C PHE A 8 45.97 -46.25 -26.69
N ILE A 9 45.97 -45.23 -27.54
CA ILE A 9 45.55 -43.87 -27.15
C ILE A 9 44.01 -43.82 -27.20
N CYS A 10 43.39 -43.64 -26.03
CA CYS A 10 41.95 -43.42 -25.90
C CYS A 10 41.65 -41.95 -26.19
N MET A 11 40.95 -41.68 -27.30
CA MET A 11 40.48 -40.35 -27.68
C MET A 11 39.11 -40.13 -27.04
N VAL A 12 39.07 -39.38 -25.93
CA VAL A 12 37.81 -39.04 -25.26
C VAL A 12 37.18 -37.86 -26.02
N GLY A 13 36.15 -38.17 -26.82
CA GLY A 13 35.35 -37.15 -27.49
C GLY A 13 34.47 -36.40 -26.50
N VAL A 14 34.77 -35.14 -26.24
CA VAL A 14 33.86 -34.24 -25.51
C VAL A 14 32.80 -33.76 -26.49
N ALA A 15 31.57 -34.25 -26.33
CA ALA A 15 30.42 -33.77 -27.09
C ALA A 15 29.87 -32.50 -26.41
N THR A 16 30.08 -31.35 -27.04
CA THR A 16 29.44 -30.09 -26.62
C THR A 16 28.06 -30.01 -27.27
N ALA A 17 27.00 -30.15 -26.48
CA ALA A 17 25.64 -29.86 -26.92
C ALA A 17 25.40 -28.34 -26.90
N SER A 18 25.48 -27.69 -28.05
CA SER A 18 25.07 -26.29 -28.18
C SER A 18 23.55 -26.20 -28.20
N VAL A 19 22.96 -25.53 -27.22
CA VAL A 19 21.55 -25.14 -27.27
C VAL A 19 21.42 -24.06 -28.35
N VAL A 20 20.96 -24.45 -29.54
CA VAL A 20 20.54 -23.47 -30.55
C VAL A 20 19.21 -22.89 -30.07
N ALA A 21 19.26 -21.67 -29.51
CA ALA A 21 18.04 -20.93 -29.22
C ALA A 21 17.25 -20.78 -30.53
N ARG A 22 16.04 -21.35 -30.56
CA ARG A 22 15.13 -21.14 -31.68
C ARG A 22 14.64 -19.70 -31.60
N VAL A 23 15.18 -18.84 -32.45
CA VAL A 23 14.68 -17.48 -32.62
C VAL A 23 13.40 -17.57 -33.44
N ASP A 24 12.28 -17.17 -32.84
CA ASP A 24 11.04 -16.96 -33.57
C ASP A 24 11.21 -15.74 -34.47
N PRO A 25 11.05 -15.85 -35.81
CA PRO A 25 11.15 -14.72 -36.71
C PRO A 25 10.05 -13.67 -36.51
N LEU A 26 8.94 -14.01 -35.83
CA LEU A 26 7.86 -13.08 -35.54
C LEU A 26 7.35 -13.30 -34.10
N PRO A 27 8.12 -12.89 -33.07
CA PRO A 27 7.74 -13.12 -31.68
C PRO A 27 6.44 -12.39 -31.33
N GLN A 28 5.54 -13.10 -30.66
CA GLN A 28 4.25 -12.58 -30.24
C GLN A 28 3.99 -12.87 -28.77
N TYR A 29 3.46 -11.88 -28.06
CA TYR A 29 2.90 -12.06 -26.73
C TYR A 29 1.81 -11.04 -26.47
N SER A 30 0.97 -11.33 -25.47
CA SER A 30 0.03 -10.38 -24.90
C SER A 30 -0.14 -10.71 -23.42
N TYR A 31 -0.06 -9.70 -22.56
CA TYR A 31 -0.31 -9.83 -21.14
C TYR A 31 -0.93 -8.56 -20.58
N GLY A 32 -1.54 -8.68 -19.42
CA GLY A 32 -1.99 -7.54 -18.65
C GLY A 32 -2.33 -7.92 -17.22
N TYR A 33 -2.42 -6.92 -16.35
CA TYR A 33 -2.88 -7.05 -14.98
C TYR A 33 -3.66 -5.81 -14.57
N ASP A 34 -4.45 -5.98 -13.51
CA ASP A 34 -5.24 -4.93 -12.91
C ASP A 34 -5.26 -5.11 -11.39
N VAL A 35 -5.13 -4.02 -10.66
CA VAL A 35 -5.15 -3.97 -9.20
C VAL A 35 -6.21 -2.95 -8.78
N GLN A 36 -7.17 -3.41 -7.99
CA GLN A 36 -8.22 -2.61 -7.39
C GLN A 36 -8.31 -2.94 -5.90
N ASP A 37 -7.48 -2.27 -5.10
CA ASP A 37 -7.47 -2.45 -3.65
C ASP A 37 -8.00 -1.19 -2.95
N ALA A 38 -9.25 -1.27 -2.49
CA ALA A 38 -9.90 -0.18 -1.76
C ALA A 38 -9.33 0.03 -0.34
N LEU A 39 -8.66 -0.96 0.25
CA LEU A 39 -8.08 -0.84 1.60
C LEU A 39 -6.79 -0.02 1.57
N THR A 40 -5.89 -0.33 0.63
CA THR A 40 -4.63 0.41 0.45
C THR A 40 -4.78 1.63 -0.45
N GLY A 41 -5.87 1.72 -1.22
CA GLY A 41 -6.09 2.76 -2.23
C GLY A 41 -5.28 2.52 -3.51
N ASP A 42 -4.80 1.30 -3.73
CA ASP A 42 -4.01 0.95 -4.89
C ASP A 42 -4.90 0.65 -6.10
N TYR A 43 -4.85 1.55 -7.08
CA TYR A 43 -5.52 1.40 -8.36
C TYR A 43 -4.50 1.57 -9.49
N LYS A 44 -4.18 0.46 -10.15
CA LYS A 44 -3.28 0.45 -11.31
C LYS A 44 -3.63 -0.69 -12.26
N GLY A 45 -3.37 -0.46 -13.53
CA GLY A 45 -3.52 -1.48 -14.56
C GLY A 45 -2.40 -1.36 -15.59
N HIS A 46 -2.13 -2.46 -16.28
CA HIS A 46 -1.15 -2.50 -17.35
C HIS A 46 -1.55 -3.56 -18.36
N GLN A 47 -1.36 -3.25 -19.63
CA GLN A 47 -1.47 -4.22 -20.72
C GLN A 47 -0.38 -3.94 -21.74
N GLU A 48 0.16 -5.01 -22.31
CA GLU A 48 1.15 -4.93 -23.37
C GLU A 48 1.02 -6.11 -24.31
N GLN A 49 1.22 -5.84 -25.59
CA GLN A 49 1.33 -6.85 -26.62
C GLN A 49 2.54 -6.58 -27.50
N ARG A 50 3.08 -7.67 -28.06
CA ARG A 50 4.12 -7.62 -29.06
C ARG A 50 3.68 -8.37 -30.30
N ASN A 51 3.99 -7.79 -31.46
CA ASN A 51 3.88 -8.43 -32.75
C ASN A 51 5.14 -8.16 -33.56
N GLY A 52 6.03 -9.15 -33.64
CA GLY A 52 7.33 -8.98 -34.30
C GLY A 52 8.19 -7.97 -33.56
N ASP A 53 8.52 -6.87 -34.22
CA ASP A 53 9.34 -5.80 -33.65
C ASP A 53 8.51 -4.64 -33.07
N LEU A 54 7.18 -4.68 -33.20
CA LEU A 54 6.28 -3.69 -32.64
C LEU A 54 5.79 -4.14 -31.25
N VAL A 55 6.05 -3.32 -30.24
CA VAL A 55 5.45 -3.44 -28.92
C VAL A 55 4.49 -2.29 -28.71
N THR A 56 3.28 -2.57 -28.24
CA THR A 56 2.30 -1.54 -27.87
C THR A 56 1.69 -1.88 -26.53
N GLY A 57 1.44 -0.88 -25.70
CA GLY A 57 0.78 -1.11 -24.42
C GLY A 57 0.24 0.17 -23.82
N SER A 58 -0.43 0.00 -22.69
CA SER A 58 -0.82 1.12 -21.85
C SER A 58 -0.78 0.75 -20.38
N TYR A 59 -0.42 1.70 -19.52
CA TYR A 59 -0.55 1.55 -18.08
C TYR A 59 -1.33 2.71 -17.47
N THR A 60 -1.97 2.41 -16.35
CA THR A 60 -2.69 3.38 -15.53
C THR A 60 -2.19 3.31 -14.09
N VAL A 61 -2.05 4.47 -13.45
CA VAL A 61 -1.71 4.58 -12.04
C VAL A 61 -2.40 5.79 -11.44
N VAL A 62 -2.91 5.65 -10.22
CA VAL A 62 -3.40 6.79 -9.44
C VAL A 62 -2.20 7.44 -8.75
N ASP A 63 -1.93 8.70 -9.13
CA ASP A 63 -0.88 9.51 -8.52
C ASP A 63 -1.33 10.03 -7.14
N PRO A 64 -0.38 10.38 -6.25
CA PRO A 64 -0.69 10.90 -4.91
C PRO A 64 -1.48 12.22 -4.90
N ASP A 65 -1.48 12.94 -6.03
CA ASP A 65 -2.25 14.16 -6.23
C ASP A 65 -3.74 13.90 -6.52
N GLY A 66 -4.17 12.63 -6.56
CA GLY A 66 -5.55 12.24 -6.84
C GLY A 66 -5.90 12.26 -8.33
N THR A 67 -4.91 12.32 -9.22
CA THR A 67 -5.10 12.16 -10.66
C THR A 67 -4.77 10.74 -11.13
N ARG A 68 -5.46 10.26 -12.17
CA ARG A 68 -5.11 9.04 -12.87
C ARG A 68 -4.21 9.41 -14.02
N ARG A 69 -3.00 8.88 -14.00
CA ARG A 69 -2.08 8.92 -15.13
C ARG A 69 -2.38 7.75 -16.04
N ILE A 70 -2.57 8.02 -17.32
CA ILE A 70 -2.67 7.02 -18.37
C ILE A 70 -1.51 7.25 -19.33
N VAL A 71 -0.75 6.20 -19.61
CA VAL A 71 0.35 6.26 -20.57
C VAL A 71 0.10 5.21 -21.63
N ASP A 72 -0.12 5.66 -22.86
CA ASP A 72 -0.14 4.79 -24.04
C ASP A 72 1.25 4.85 -24.68
N TYR A 73 1.82 3.70 -25.03
CA TYR A 73 3.16 3.63 -25.58
C TYR A 73 3.27 2.66 -26.75
N ALA A 74 4.23 2.93 -27.61
CA ALA A 74 4.66 2.08 -28.71
C ALA A 74 6.19 2.07 -28.79
N ALA A 75 6.76 0.92 -29.16
CA ALA A 75 8.19 0.79 -29.42
C ALA A 75 8.40 -0.01 -30.71
N ASP A 76 9.27 0.52 -31.59
CA ASP A 76 9.68 -0.14 -32.82
C ASP A 76 11.14 0.23 -33.18
N PRO A 77 11.81 -0.50 -34.09
CA PRO A 77 13.21 -0.25 -34.44
C PRO A 77 13.48 1.08 -35.16
N LEU A 78 12.46 1.68 -35.77
CA LEU A 78 12.58 2.89 -36.58
C LEU A 78 12.40 4.16 -35.73
N ASN A 79 11.36 4.20 -34.90
CA ASN A 79 10.98 5.35 -34.09
C ASN A 79 11.46 5.25 -32.63
N GLY A 80 11.95 4.08 -32.21
CA GLY A 80 12.27 3.80 -30.81
C GLY A 80 11.02 3.78 -29.93
N PHE A 81 11.20 4.02 -28.63
CA PHE A 81 10.10 4.10 -27.66
C PHE A 81 9.45 5.49 -27.69
N ASN A 82 8.14 5.52 -27.88
CA ASN A 82 7.32 6.74 -27.83
C ASN A 82 6.12 6.52 -26.93
N ALA A 83 5.76 7.53 -26.14
CA ALA A 83 4.63 7.46 -25.21
C ALA A 83 3.86 8.78 -25.15
N VAL A 84 2.54 8.66 -25.02
CA VAL A 84 1.62 9.78 -24.79
C VAL A 84 1.08 9.65 -23.37
N VAL A 85 1.36 10.67 -22.55
CA VAL A 85 0.93 10.72 -21.15
C VAL A 85 -0.27 11.63 -21.02
N ARG A 86 -1.36 11.10 -20.44
CA ARG A 86 -2.56 11.85 -20.07
C ARG A 86 -2.74 11.80 -18.56
N ARG A 87 -3.24 12.89 -17.98
CA ARG A 87 -3.65 12.96 -16.58
C ARG A 87 -5.08 13.42 -16.51
N GLU A 88 -5.89 12.72 -15.74
CA GLU A 88 -7.29 13.06 -15.52
C GLU A 88 -7.61 12.99 -14.02
N PRO A 89 -8.45 13.88 -13.48
CA PRO A 89 -8.86 13.80 -12.08
C PRO A 89 -9.64 12.50 -11.83
N LEU A 90 -9.39 11.84 -10.70
CA LEU A 90 -10.28 10.77 -10.25
C LEU A 90 -11.61 11.41 -9.90
N VAL A 91 -12.67 11.11 -10.66
CA VAL A 91 -14.04 11.37 -10.22
C VAL A 91 -14.36 10.34 -9.14
N VAL A 92 -13.81 10.56 -7.94
CA VAL A 92 -14.30 9.90 -6.74
C VAL A 92 -15.63 10.58 -6.45
N ALA A 93 -16.73 9.90 -6.77
CA ALA A 93 -17.98 10.16 -6.06
C ALA A 93 -17.65 9.89 -4.58
N ALA A 94 -17.34 10.95 -3.84
CA ALA A 94 -16.98 10.86 -2.44
C ALA A 94 -18.10 10.05 -1.76
N PRO A 95 -17.80 8.90 -1.12
CA PRO A 95 -18.81 8.27 -0.28
C PRO A 95 -19.19 9.34 0.74
N ALA A 96 -20.45 9.77 0.71
CA ALA A 96 -20.96 10.76 1.62
C ALA A 96 -20.51 10.37 3.02
N ARG A 97 -19.62 11.15 3.62
CA ARG A 97 -19.19 10.95 4.99
C ARG A 97 -20.48 11.06 5.80
N VAL A 98 -21.02 9.93 6.25
CA VAL A 98 -22.06 9.93 7.27
C VAL A 98 -21.37 10.49 8.50
N VAL A 99 -21.43 11.82 8.64
CA VAL A 99 -21.04 12.49 9.87
C VAL A 99 -22.07 12.00 10.87
N ALA A 100 -21.67 11.02 11.70
CA ALA A 100 -22.44 10.67 12.87
C ALA A 100 -22.71 11.99 13.63
N PRO A 101 -23.97 12.30 13.96
CA PRO A 101 -24.27 13.52 14.71
C PRO A 101 -23.41 13.52 15.97
N ALA A 102 -22.71 14.64 16.21
CA ALA A 102 -21.86 14.80 17.38
C ALA A 102 -22.69 14.44 18.64
N PRO A 103 -22.16 13.65 19.58
CA PRO A 103 -22.88 13.35 20.81
C PRO A 103 -23.15 14.69 21.51
N VAL A 104 -24.43 15.03 21.68
CA VAL A 104 -24.84 16.18 22.46
C VAL A 104 -24.40 15.90 23.89
N VAL A 105 -23.34 16.57 24.34
CA VAL A 105 -22.89 16.52 25.71
C VAL A 105 -23.98 17.20 26.55
N ALA A 106 -24.74 16.40 27.30
CA ALA A 106 -25.65 16.94 28.30
C ALA A 106 -24.85 17.81 29.28
N PRO A 107 -25.33 19.00 29.67
CA PRO A 107 -24.64 19.83 30.64
C PRO A 107 -24.49 19.06 31.95
N ALA A 108 -23.27 19.08 32.51
CA ALA A 108 -22.98 18.44 33.79
C ALA A 108 -23.90 19.00 34.89
N PRO A 109 -24.42 18.17 35.81
CA PRO A 109 -25.25 18.67 36.89
C PRO A 109 -24.44 19.60 37.77
N LEU A 110 -24.93 20.82 37.96
CA LEU A 110 -24.44 21.75 38.98
C LEU A 110 -24.67 21.09 40.34
N ILE A 111 -23.62 20.53 40.94
CA ILE A 111 -23.68 20.08 42.33
C ILE A 111 -23.89 21.32 43.19
N ALA A 112 -25.07 21.41 43.80
CA ALA A 112 -25.40 22.45 44.77
C ALA A 112 -24.34 22.45 45.87
N ARG A 113 -23.74 23.62 46.13
CA ARG A 113 -22.79 23.80 47.24
C ARG A 113 -23.47 23.34 48.53
N THR A 114 -22.85 22.38 49.22
CA THR A 114 -23.29 21.96 50.54
C THR A 114 -23.22 23.16 51.49
N PRO A 115 -24.25 23.39 52.33
CA PRO A 115 -24.20 24.47 53.30
C PRO A 115 -23.05 24.19 54.29
N VAL A 116 -22.18 25.18 54.48
CA VAL A 116 -21.15 25.17 55.51
C VAL A 116 -21.84 25.10 56.87
N VAL A 117 -21.61 24.00 57.60
CA VAL A 117 -22.11 23.82 58.97
C VAL A 117 -21.28 24.73 59.89
N ALA A 118 -21.93 25.66 60.55
CA ALA A 118 -21.30 26.49 61.58
C ALA A 118 -20.88 25.62 62.78
N PRO A 119 -19.69 25.82 63.38
CA PRO A 119 -19.28 25.07 64.55
C PRO A 119 -20.16 25.40 65.76
N ALA A 120 -20.63 24.36 66.45
CA ALA A 120 -21.47 24.48 67.65
C ALA A 120 -20.68 25.11 68.82
N PRO A 121 -21.30 25.96 69.66
CA PRO A 121 -20.61 26.59 70.78
C PRO A 121 -20.30 25.57 71.87
N LEU A 122 -19.05 25.58 72.36
CA LEU A 122 -18.60 24.76 73.48
C LEU A 122 -19.25 25.25 74.78
N LEU A 123 -19.98 24.37 75.48
CA LEU A 123 -20.53 24.65 76.81
C LEU A 123 -19.38 24.82 77.83
N ALA A 124 -19.34 25.97 78.50
CA ALA A 124 -18.42 26.19 79.62
C ALA A 124 -18.86 25.38 80.86
N PRO A 125 -17.94 24.72 81.57
CA PRO A 125 -18.26 23.98 82.79
C PRO A 125 -18.69 24.93 83.92
N ARG A 126 -19.85 24.64 84.51
CA ARG A 126 -20.42 25.36 85.66
C ARG A 126 -19.81 24.80 86.94
N PHE A 127 -18.99 25.58 87.63
CA PHE A 127 -18.51 25.24 88.98
C PHE A 127 -19.64 25.42 90.01
N PRO A 128 -19.80 24.50 90.98
CA PRO A 128 -20.76 24.68 92.06
C PRO A 128 -20.32 25.79 93.02
N ALA A 129 -21.26 26.65 93.41
CA ALA A 129 -21.02 27.74 94.35
C ALA A 129 -20.82 27.23 95.79
N PRO A 130 -19.97 27.87 96.61
CA PRO A 130 -19.76 27.47 97.99
C PRO A 130 -20.95 27.85 98.87
N VAL A 131 -21.33 26.94 99.77
CA VAL A 131 -22.36 27.14 100.79
C VAL A 131 -21.70 27.81 102.00
N PHE A 132 -22.24 28.95 102.43
CA PHE A 132 -21.91 29.56 103.72
C PHE A 132 -23.14 29.48 104.64
N TYR A 133 -22.86 29.19 105.91
CA TYR A 133 -23.81 28.97 107.01
C TYR A 133 -24.32 30.29 107.58
#